data_AF-A0A9X1SSS1-F1
#
_entry.id   AF-A0A9X1SSS1-F1
#
_cell.length_a   1.000
_cell.length_b   1.000
_cell.length_c   1.000
_cell.angle_alpha   90.00
_cell.angle_beta   90.00
_cell.angle_gamma   90.00
#
_symmetry.space_group_name_H-M   'P 1'
#
loop_
_entity.id
_entity.type
_entity.pdbx_description
1 polymer ?
#
loop_
_entity_poly.entity_id
_entity_poly.type
_entity_poly.pdbx_seq_one_letter_code
_entity_poly.pdbx_strand_id
1 'polypeptide(L)'
;MTDEAWILEALRLTAGEPADSVFWRHSEGALKLYFLCNDVFAWGCADAEEITEANLPMLAQARADLAANGDKYADHLGDLYSARVRKLRPQGACYPYYPELIWPLFDACGPEREVGMGNPKPRPEETK
;
A
#
# COMPACT_ATOMS: atom_id res chain seq x y z
N MET A 1 4.01 -13.19 18.28
CA MET A 1 5.27 -12.53 18.66
C MET A 1 5.09 -11.93 20.05
N THR A 2 6.12 -11.43 20.72
CA THR A 2 5.90 -10.44 21.80
C THR A 2 5.47 -9.12 21.15
N ASP A 3 4.78 -8.25 21.88
CA ASP A 3 4.38 -6.93 21.37
C ASP A 3 5.58 -6.15 20.80
N GLU A 4 6.73 -6.26 21.44
CA GLU A 4 7.98 -5.64 20.98
C GLU A 4 8.50 -6.23 19.66
N ALA A 5 8.42 -7.55 19.47
CA ALA A 5 9.02 -8.21 18.32
C ALA A 5 8.33 -7.86 16.99
N TRP A 6 6.99 -7.79 16.98
CA TRP A 6 6.28 -7.44 15.75
C TRP A 6 6.44 -5.96 15.40
N ILE A 7 6.51 -5.08 16.42
CA ILE A 7 6.75 -3.64 16.22
C ILE A 7 8.13 -3.43 15.60
N LEU A 8 9.17 -4.08 16.13
CA LEU A 8 10.52 -3.98 15.58
C LEU A 8 10.58 -4.48 14.13
N GLU A 9 9.88 -5.57 13.82
CA GLU A 9 9.80 -6.08 12.47
C GLU A 9 9.02 -5.12 11.53
N ALA A 10 7.92 -4.52 11.99
CA ALA A 10 7.21 -3.49 11.24
C ALA A 10 8.13 -2.30 10.94
N LEU A 11 8.85 -1.78 11.94
CA LEU A 11 9.83 -0.70 11.77
C LEU A 11 10.94 -1.07 10.78
N ARG A 12 11.41 -2.32 10.79
CA ARG A 12 12.39 -2.83 9.83
C ARG A 12 11.82 -2.87 8.42
N LEU A 13 10.57 -3.31 8.27
CA LEU A 13 9.87 -3.41 6.99
C LEU A 13 9.41 -2.05 6.44
N THR A 14 9.35 -1.01 7.25
CA THR A 14 9.06 0.37 6.81
C THR A 14 10.31 1.25 6.80
N ALA A 15 11.49 0.68 7.04
CA ALA A 15 12.73 1.44 7.01
C ALA A 15 13.02 1.95 5.59
N GLY A 16 13.32 3.25 5.49
CA GLY A 16 13.61 3.92 4.22
C GLY A 16 12.37 4.48 3.50
N GLU A 17 11.17 4.24 4.03
CA GLU A 17 9.96 4.88 3.50
C GLU A 17 10.01 6.41 3.70
N PRO A 18 9.39 7.18 2.80
CA PRO A 18 9.24 8.63 2.97
C PRO A 18 8.63 9.00 4.34
N ALA A 19 9.10 10.10 4.92
CA ALA A 19 8.66 10.54 6.26
C ALA A 19 7.16 10.88 6.34
N ASP A 20 6.52 11.12 5.20
CA ASP A 20 5.11 11.44 5.04
C ASP A 20 4.24 10.22 4.65
N SER A 21 4.82 9.03 4.44
CA SER A 21 4.07 7.83 4.06
C SER A 21 3.75 6.91 5.24
N VAL A 22 4.54 6.95 6.33
CA VAL A 22 4.35 6.11 7.53
C VAL A 22 4.07 6.97 8.75
N PHE A 23 2.93 6.73 9.39
CA PHE A 23 2.54 7.42 10.61
C PHE A 23 2.49 6.48 11.79
N TRP A 24 2.64 7.06 12.98
CA TRP A 24 2.40 6.35 14.22
C TRP A 24 1.56 7.20 15.16
N ARG A 25 0.77 6.53 15.99
CA ARG A 25 0.13 7.15 17.14
C ARG A 25 0.20 6.23 18.33
N HIS A 26 0.27 6.83 19.51
CA HIS A 26 0.08 6.10 20.76
C HIS A 26 -1.39 6.22 21.17
N SER A 27 -2.07 5.09 21.35
CA SER A 27 -3.49 5.05 21.71
C SER A 27 -3.73 3.86 22.62
N GLU A 28 -4.43 4.09 23.74
CA GLU A 28 -4.81 3.03 24.71
C GLU A 28 -3.62 2.22 25.26
N GLY A 29 -2.44 2.85 25.38
CA GLY A 29 -1.24 2.17 25.88
C GLY A 29 -0.47 1.35 24.83
N ALA A 30 -0.90 1.40 23.57
CA ALA A 30 -0.24 0.70 22.46
C ALA A 30 0.24 1.67 21.38
N LEU A 31 1.40 1.36 20.78
CA LEU A 31 1.86 2.00 19.56
C LEU A 31 1.12 1.39 18.36
N LYS A 32 0.54 2.24 17.52
CA LYS A 32 -0.11 1.85 16.27
C LYS A 32 0.63 2.50 15.11
N LEU A 33 0.86 1.72 14.05
CA LEU A 33 1.59 2.12 12.85
C LEU A 33 0.62 2.12 11.66
N TYR A 34 0.80 3.04 10.73
CA TYR A 34 -0.09 3.21 9.59
C TYR A 34 0.70 3.59 8.34
N PHE A 35 0.27 3.10 7.18
CA PHE A 35 0.61 3.72 5.90
C PHE A 35 -0.47 4.73 5.51
N LEU A 36 -0.05 5.90 5.04
CA LEU A 36 -0.93 6.81 4.34
C LEU A 36 -1.36 6.18 3.01
N CYS A 37 -2.66 6.21 2.71
CA CYS A 37 -3.19 5.72 1.44
C CYS A 37 -4.34 6.61 0.92
N ASN A 38 -4.26 7.91 1.22
CA ASN A 38 -5.18 8.89 0.66
C ASN A 38 -5.12 8.88 -0.86
N ASP A 39 -6.27 9.11 -1.49
CA ASP A 39 -6.39 9.20 -2.95
C ASP A 39 -6.00 7.92 -3.73
N VAL A 40 -5.52 6.86 -3.07
CA VAL A 40 -5.27 5.56 -3.69
C VAL A 40 -6.59 4.88 -4.05
N PHE A 41 -7.56 4.91 -3.14
CA PHE A 41 -8.83 4.19 -3.32
C PHE A 41 -10.05 5.09 -3.49
N ALA A 42 -10.04 6.30 -2.93
CA ALA A 42 -11.10 7.29 -3.07
C ALA A 42 -10.49 8.69 -3.01
N TRP A 43 -10.95 9.57 -3.91
CA TRP A 43 -10.44 10.93 -4.06
C TRP A 43 -10.89 11.88 -2.94
N GLY A 44 -9.99 12.73 -2.46
CA GLY A 44 -10.23 13.74 -1.43
C GLY A 44 -10.37 13.17 -0.02
N CYS A 45 -9.85 11.97 0.22
CA CYS A 45 -9.94 11.28 1.50
C CYS A 45 -8.67 11.48 2.35
N ALA A 46 -8.76 11.25 3.66
CA ALA A 46 -7.63 11.23 4.58
C ALA A 46 -7.46 9.81 5.14
N ASP A 47 -7.32 8.85 4.21
CA ASP A 47 -7.31 7.42 4.52
C ASP A 47 -5.90 6.95 4.91
N ALA A 48 -5.86 5.99 5.83
CA ALA A 48 -4.66 5.26 6.19
C ALA A 48 -4.98 3.77 6.37
N GLU A 49 -3.98 2.92 6.20
CA GLU A 49 -4.07 1.48 6.46
C GLU A 49 -3.25 1.11 7.68
N GLU A 50 -3.84 0.41 8.65
CA GLU A 50 -3.18 0.04 9.90
C GLU A 50 -2.25 -1.15 9.70
N ILE A 51 -0.99 -1.00 10.12
CA ILE A 51 -0.04 -2.11 10.21
C ILE A 51 -0.25 -2.84 11.52
N THR A 52 -0.63 -4.11 11.41
CA THR A 52 -0.91 -4.99 12.55
C THR A 52 -0.04 -6.24 12.46
N GLU A 53 0.16 -6.93 13.59
CA GLU A 53 0.85 -8.22 13.58
C GLU A 53 0.22 -9.21 12.58
N ALA A 54 -1.12 -9.18 12.43
CA ALA A 54 -1.85 -10.09 11.56
C ALA A 54 -1.61 -9.83 10.06
N ASN A 55 -1.38 -8.58 9.66
CA ASN A 55 -1.15 -8.22 8.25
C ASN A 55 0.34 -7.97 7.91
N LEU A 56 1.23 -8.08 8.90
CA LEU A 56 2.68 -7.96 8.73
C LEU A 56 3.25 -8.88 7.63
N PRO A 57 2.79 -10.14 7.45
CA PRO A 57 3.23 -10.98 6.34
C PRO A 57 2.88 -10.38 4.96
N MET A 58 1.78 -9.65 4.84
CA MET A 58 1.41 -8.97 3.59
C MET A 58 2.34 -7.81 3.29
N LEU A 59 2.77 -7.08 4.31
CA LEU A 59 3.76 -6.00 4.18
C LEU A 59 5.12 -6.56 3.72
N ALA A 60 5.59 -7.63 4.36
CA ALA A 60 6.82 -8.31 3.97
C ALA A 60 6.77 -8.79 2.51
N GLN A 61 5.64 -9.40 2.10
CA GLN A 61 5.46 -9.85 0.72
C GLN A 61 5.39 -8.67 -0.26
N ALA A 62 4.72 -7.56 0.09
CA ALA A 62 4.66 -6.37 -0.78
C ALA A 62 6.05 -5.81 -1.05
N ARG A 63 6.90 -5.71 -0.02
CA ARG A 63 8.29 -5.29 -0.17
C ARG A 63 9.10 -6.26 -1.04
N ALA A 64 8.94 -7.57 -0.83
CA ALA A 64 9.63 -8.58 -1.62
C ALA A 64 9.23 -8.55 -3.10
N ASP A 65 7.94 -8.37 -3.39
CA ASP A 65 7.43 -8.32 -4.77
C ASP A 65 7.90 -7.06 -5.52
N LEU A 66 7.93 -5.91 -4.84
CA LEU A 66 8.49 -4.68 -5.41
C LEU A 66 9.99 -4.82 -5.68
N ALA A 67 10.75 -5.36 -4.72
CA ALA A 67 12.17 -5.62 -4.88
C ALA A 67 12.47 -6.59 -6.04
N ALA A 68 11.63 -7.61 -6.25
CA ALA A 68 11.77 -8.53 -7.38
C ALA A 68 11.60 -7.86 -8.76
N ASN A 69 10.93 -6.69 -8.81
CA ASN A 69 10.81 -5.86 -10.01
C ASN A 69 11.88 -4.76 -10.08
N GLY A 70 12.52 -4.43 -8.95
CA GLY A 70 13.66 -3.53 -8.84
C GLY A 70 13.52 -2.53 -7.68
N ASP A 71 14.62 -2.26 -6.98
CA ASP A 71 14.64 -1.43 -5.76
C ASP A 71 14.06 -0.02 -5.93
N LYS A 72 14.11 0.53 -7.14
CA LYS A 72 13.54 1.84 -7.48
C LYS A 72 12.01 1.93 -7.33
N TYR A 73 11.32 0.82 -7.07
CA TYR A 73 9.87 0.77 -6.87
C TYR A 73 9.47 0.69 -5.39
N ALA A 74 10.44 0.77 -4.47
CA ALA A 74 10.18 0.71 -3.03
C ALA A 74 9.16 1.76 -2.55
N ASP A 75 9.14 2.94 -3.17
CA ASP A 75 8.22 4.04 -2.82
C ASP A 75 6.73 3.70 -3.01
N HIS A 76 6.40 2.59 -3.67
CA HIS A 76 5.03 2.10 -3.84
C HIS A 76 4.62 1.07 -2.77
N LEU A 77 5.43 0.85 -1.73
CA LEU A 77 5.17 -0.15 -0.69
C LEU A 77 3.85 0.11 0.02
N GLY A 78 3.62 1.33 0.48
CA GLY A 78 2.39 1.72 1.20
C GLY A 78 1.13 1.47 0.39
N ASP A 79 1.13 1.84 -0.88
CA ASP A 79 0.00 1.66 -1.79
C ASP A 79 -0.29 0.17 -2.06
N LEU A 80 0.74 -0.61 -2.39
CA LEU A 80 0.58 -2.03 -2.70
C LEU A 80 0.15 -2.81 -1.47
N TYR A 81 0.75 -2.53 -0.31
CA TYR A 81 0.35 -3.09 0.96
C TYR A 81 -1.13 -2.77 1.26
N SER A 82 -1.52 -1.50 1.15
CA SER A 82 -2.90 -1.06 1.42
C SER A 82 -3.89 -1.74 0.47
N ALA A 83 -3.53 -1.87 -0.81
CA ALA A 83 -4.36 -2.54 -1.81
C ALA A 83 -4.61 -4.01 -1.46
N ARG A 84 -3.57 -4.71 -0.98
CA ARG A 84 -3.66 -6.11 -0.52
C ARG A 84 -4.54 -6.26 0.71
N VAL A 85 -4.34 -5.42 1.72
CA VAL A 85 -5.13 -5.47 2.96
C VAL A 85 -6.60 -5.22 2.66
N ARG A 86 -6.91 -4.21 1.83
CA ARG A 86 -8.28 -3.88 1.41
C ARG A 86 -8.87 -4.83 0.38
N LYS A 87 -8.05 -5.70 -0.23
CA LYS A 87 -8.40 -6.57 -1.36
C LYS A 87 -9.04 -5.80 -2.52
N LEU A 88 -8.48 -4.63 -2.79
CA LEU A 88 -9.05 -3.64 -3.69
C LEU A 88 -7.95 -3.05 -4.57
N ARG A 89 -8.19 -2.96 -5.88
CA ARG A 89 -7.28 -2.26 -6.79
C ARG A 89 -7.27 -0.75 -6.47
N PRO A 90 -6.15 -0.04 -6.70
CA PRO A 90 -6.17 1.42 -6.74
C PRO A 90 -7.18 1.97 -7.74
N GLN A 91 -7.54 3.24 -7.62
CA GLN A 91 -8.29 3.94 -8.67
C GLN A 91 -7.50 3.88 -9.98
N GLY A 92 -8.18 3.78 -11.12
CA GLY A 92 -7.54 3.81 -12.45
C GLY A 92 -6.76 5.11 -12.69
N ALA A 93 -7.13 6.19 -12.00
CA ALA A 93 -6.40 7.45 -12.00
C ALA A 93 -5.01 7.38 -11.34
N CYS A 94 -4.73 6.38 -10.51
CA CYS A 94 -3.43 6.19 -9.86
C CYS A 94 -2.42 5.49 -10.78
N TYR A 95 -2.87 4.61 -11.67
CA TYR A 95 -2.01 3.79 -12.53
C TYR A 95 -0.98 4.59 -13.35
N PRO A 96 -1.30 5.75 -13.94
CA PRO A 96 -0.30 6.58 -14.63
C PRO A 96 0.87 7.07 -13.76
N TYR A 97 0.74 7.03 -12.43
CA TYR A 97 1.81 7.37 -11.48
C TYR A 97 2.59 6.16 -10.99
N TYR A 98 2.15 4.95 -11.36
CA TYR A 98 2.86 3.71 -11.11
C TYR A 98 3.61 3.28 -12.39
N PRO A 99 4.84 2.76 -12.26
CA PRO A 99 5.51 2.11 -13.37
C PRO A 99 4.69 0.93 -13.92
N GLU A 100 4.52 0.85 -15.25
CA GLU A 100 3.70 -0.19 -15.88
C GLU A 100 4.09 -1.62 -15.45
N LEU A 101 5.39 -1.84 -15.22
CA LEU A 101 5.94 -3.13 -14.81
C LEU A 101 5.34 -3.67 -13.49
N ILE A 102 4.90 -2.78 -12.59
CA ILE A 102 4.31 -3.17 -11.30
C ILE A 102 2.78 -3.14 -11.30
N TRP A 103 2.12 -2.73 -12.40
CA TRP A 103 0.66 -2.76 -12.51
C TRP A 103 0.05 -4.14 -12.22
N PRO A 104 0.65 -5.27 -12.66
CA PRO A 104 0.12 -6.60 -12.34
C PRO A 104 0.04 -6.89 -10.84
N LEU A 105 0.94 -6.31 -10.02
CA LEU A 105 0.92 -6.47 -8.57
C LEU A 105 -0.34 -5.83 -7.96
N PHE A 106 -0.74 -4.68 -8.48
CA PHE A 106 -1.96 -3.98 -8.07
C PHE A 106 -3.22 -4.66 -8.63
N ASP A 107 -3.19 -5.10 -9.88
CA ASP A 107 -4.30 -5.81 -10.51
C ASP A 107 -4.66 -7.11 -9.78
N ALA A 108 -3.66 -7.77 -9.19
CA ALA A 108 -3.85 -8.98 -8.38
C ALA A 108 -4.50 -8.73 -7.00
N CYS A 109 -4.59 -7.48 -6.55
CA CYS A 109 -5.11 -7.16 -5.22
C CYS A 109 -6.63 -7.26 -5.11
N GLY A 110 -7.36 -7.19 -6.22
CA GLY A 110 -8.83 -7.24 -6.20
C GLY A 110 -9.45 -7.29 -7.61
N PRO A 111 -10.78 -7.26 -7.72
CA PRO A 111 -11.46 -7.19 -9.01
C PRO A 111 -11.20 -5.85 -9.71
N GLU A 112 -11.44 -5.82 -11.02
CA GLU A 112 -11.47 -4.58 -11.79
C GLU A 112 -12.53 -3.62 -11.22
N ARG A 113 -12.22 -2.32 -11.24
CA ARG A 113 -13.08 -1.29 -10.66
C ARG A 113 -13.93 -0.63 -11.74
N GLU A 114 -15.23 -0.58 -11.51
CA GLU A 114 -16.16 0.20 -12.35
C GLU A 114 -15.80 1.68 -12.33
N VAL A 115 -16.00 2.37 -13.45
CA VAL A 115 -15.79 3.82 -13.52
C VAL A 115 -16.97 4.52 -12.85
N GLY A 116 -16.67 5.45 -11.93
CA GLY A 116 -17.68 6.18 -11.17
C GLY A 116 -17.06 7.20 -10.22
N MET A 117 -17.85 7.68 -9.26
CA MET A 117 -17.41 8.73 -8.33
C MET A 117 -16.16 8.34 -7.53
N GLY A 118 -16.08 7.09 -7.07
CA GLY A 118 -14.91 6.56 -6.34
C GLY A 118 -13.81 5.97 -7.22
N ASN A 119 -13.93 6.07 -8.56
CA ASN A 119 -12.93 5.60 -9.52
C ASN A 119 -13.12 6.38 -10.84
N PRO A 120 -12.61 7.61 -10.93
CA PRO A 120 -13.00 8.54 -11.98
C PRO A 120 -12.43 8.20 -13.36
N LYS A 121 -11.47 7.28 -13.44
CA LYS A 121 -10.82 6.84 -14.68
C LYS A 121 -10.72 5.31 -14.71
N PRO A 122 -10.81 4.69 -15.89
CA PRO A 122 -10.48 3.27 -16.03
C PRO A 122 -8.98 3.03 -15.79
N ARG A 123 -8.61 1.79 -15.48
CA ARG A 123 -7.20 1.33 -15.55
C ARG A 123 -6.71 1.49 -17.00
N PRO A 124 -5.56 2.14 -17.27
CA PRO A 124 -5.04 2.26 -18.62
C PRO A 124 -4.72 0.90 -19.26
N GLU A 125 -4.78 0.84 -20.58
CA GLU A 125 -4.21 -0.28 -21.33
C GLU A 125 -2.68 -0.18 -21.31
N GLU A 126 -1.99 -1.32 -21.30
CA GLU A 126 -0.52 -1.34 -21.42
C GLU A 126 -0.12 -0.80 -22.79
N THR A 127 0.89 0.07 -22.81
CA THR A 127 1.38 0.65 -24.06
C THR A 127 2.17 -0.45 -24.80
N LYS A 128 1.58 -1.01 -25.87
CA LYS A 128 2.20 -2.08 -26.68
C LYS A 128 3.50 -1.65 -27.35
#